data_AF-A0A1F9CDX7-F1
#
_entry.id   AF-A0A1F9CDX7-F1
#
_cell.length_a   1.000
_cell.length_b   1.000
_cell.length_c   1.000
_cell.angle_alpha   90.00
_cell.angle_beta   90.00
_cell.angle_gamma   90.00
#
_symmetry.space_group_name_H-M   'P 1'
#
loop_
_entity.id
_entity.type
_entity.pdbx_description
1 polymer ?
#
loop_
_entity_poly.entity_id
_entity_poly.type
_entity_poly.pdbx_seq_one_letter_code
_entity_poly.pdbx_strand_id
1 'polypeptide(L)'
;MKGRIKPHGLIGVALFCLAVVMLGRGREPFTTYFYSFAWWSYILAVDALVYWMQGESLIVGRTRTFLRMIPLSIFIWCIFEAFNFRLANWHYINLPPEVWLRWIGYAVAYGTVLPGLCETMHLLQAIRPFRTVSWGKLHPSPLFLRTSPAIGGFVLLAVLLFPRVCFPLVWIGFALLIEPILYLRGGDSLLRDIEKGALSRLLTLLTAGLVCGLLWELWNFWAQAKWIYTVPFFEEVKLFEMPLLGFLGFPPFAVSAYAMYRALLPAMQRGGSGRRGIWWFLIVLFCLLCFAGIDRYTAVSFIPLIRDLPGVQEEWKDRIQKAGMEKVQDLLRLEVSGLVDLGIPLPEAEEVIQKAEMIALKGMGLENYCLLREAGVKDLAELAHQDPQDLYRTIQGKARLLRTRHRTPFPALVRLWVREAKKRVE
;
A
#
# COMPACT_ATOMS: atom_id res chain seq x y z
N MET A 1 -30.61 -4.84 24.70
CA MET A 1 -29.39 -5.52 25.18
C MET A 1 -28.16 -4.88 24.54
N LYS A 2 -27.61 -3.84 25.18
CA LYS A 2 -26.20 -3.46 24.98
C LYS A 2 -25.36 -4.57 25.63
N GLY A 3 -24.21 -4.94 25.08
CA GLY A 3 -23.22 -5.68 25.87
C GLY A 3 -22.80 -7.09 25.45
N ARG A 4 -23.24 -7.67 24.32
CA ARG A 4 -22.65 -8.93 23.83
C ARG A 4 -21.67 -8.68 22.69
N ILE A 5 -20.39 -8.91 22.96
CA ILE A 5 -19.33 -8.92 21.94
C ILE A 5 -19.68 -10.00 20.91
N LYS A 6 -19.64 -9.63 19.64
CA LYS A 6 -19.94 -10.56 18.54
C LYS A 6 -18.71 -11.46 18.27
N PRO A 7 -18.92 -12.74 17.88
CA PRO A 7 -17.82 -13.69 17.70
C PRO A 7 -16.74 -13.22 16.73
N HIS A 8 -17.10 -12.47 15.69
CA HIS A 8 -16.14 -11.96 14.70
C HIS A 8 -15.09 -11.02 15.31
N GLY A 9 -15.43 -10.30 16.39
CA GLY A 9 -14.45 -9.47 17.10
C GLY A 9 -13.35 -10.30 17.77
N LEU A 10 -13.73 -11.40 18.43
CA LEU A 10 -12.76 -12.32 19.05
C LEU A 10 -11.90 -13.02 17.98
N ILE A 11 -12.51 -13.39 16.85
CA ILE A 11 -11.79 -13.93 15.70
C ILE A 11 -10.77 -12.91 15.18
N GLY A 12 -11.16 -11.64 15.06
CA GLY A 12 -10.24 -10.56 14.67
C GLY A 12 -9.05 -10.44 15.62
N VAL A 13 -9.28 -10.39 16.93
CA VAL A 13 -8.20 -10.31 17.92
C VAL A 13 -7.29 -11.55 17.86
N ALA A 14 -7.86 -12.76 17.82
CA ALA A 14 -7.10 -14.00 17.73
C ALA A 14 -6.25 -14.05 16.45
N LEU A 15 -6.81 -13.63 15.32
CA LEU A 15 -6.10 -13.56 14.04
C LEU A 15 -4.95 -12.55 14.07
N PHE A 16 -5.14 -11.39 14.71
CA PHE A 16 -4.07 -10.40 14.88
C PHE A 16 -2.92 -10.96 15.71
N CYS A 17 -3.23 -11.56 16.87
CA CYS A 17 -2.22 -12.18 17.73
C CYS A 17 -1.47 -13.30 17.00
N LEU A 18 -2.19 -14.15 16.27
CA LEU A 18 -1.60 -15.18 15.44
C LEU A 18 -0.67 -14.58 14.38
N ALA A 19 -1.11 -13.54 13.67
CA ALA A 19 -0.32 -12.89 12.63
C ALA A 19 0.97 -12.27 13.18
N VAL A 20 0.92 -11.61 14.34
CA VAL A 20 2.11 -11.04 15.01
C VAL A 20 3.07 -12.15 15.43
N VAL A 21 2.57 -13.22 16.03
CA VAL A 21 3.38 -14.36 16.47
C VAL A 21 4.04 -15.07 15.28
N MET A 22 3.30 -15.27 14.18
CA MET A 22 3.81 -15.93 12.98
C MET A 22 4.77 -15.05 12.17
N LEU A 23 4.55 -13.73 12.17
CA LEU A 23 5.51 -12.76 11.65
C LEU A 23 6.83 -12.84 12.42
N GLY A 24 6.79 -12.84 13.76
CA GLY A 24 7.99 -12.96 14.60
C GLY A 24 8.76 -14.27 14.39
N ARG A 25 8.07 -15.33 13.94
CA ARG A 25 8.67 -16.62 13.57
C ARG A 25 9.03 -16.74 12.08
N GLY A 26 8.80 -15.70 11.28
CA GLY A 26 9.08 -15.71 9.86
C GLY A 26 8.27 -16.75 9.07
N ARG A 27 7.03 -17.09 9.51
CA ARG A 27 6.20 -18.11 8.88
C ARG A 27 5.27 -17.52 7.83
N GLU A 28 5.15 -18.22 6.70
CA GLU A 28 4.17 -17.89 5.66
C GLU A 28 2.77 -18.44 5.97
N PRO A 29 1.70 -17.82 5.46
CA PRO A 29 1.67 -16.60 4.63
C PRO A 29 1.76 -15.29 5.43
N PHE A 30 1.87 -15.37 6.77
CA PHE A 30 1.76 -14.21 7.67
C PHE A 30 2.89 -13.20 7.50
N THR A 31 4.10 -13.65 7.17
CA THR A 31 5.26 -12.76 6.97
C THR A 31 5.12 -11.92 5.71
N THR A 32 4.74 -12.56 4.59
CA THR A 32 4.49 -11.84 3.33
C THR A 32 3.31 -10.91 3.44
N TYR A 33 2.18 -11.39 3.96
CA TYR A 33 0.91 -10.68 3.92
C TYR A 33 0.48 -10.08 5.27
N PHE A 34 1.44 -9.78 6.16
CA PHE A 34 1.17 -9.29 7.51
C PHE A 34 0.20 -8.10 7.50
N TYR A 35 0.43 -7.14 6.59
CA TYR A 35 -0.42 -5.98 6.39
C TYR A 35 -1.91 -6.35 6.26
N SER A 36 -2.21 -7.32 5.39
CA SER A 36 -3.58 -7.77 5.14
C SER A 36 -4.19 -8.45 6.35
N PHE A 37 -3.43 -9.33 7.03
CA PHE A 37 -3.91 -9.98 8.24
C PHE A 37 -4.20 -8.97 9.35
N ALA A 38 -3.32 -7.99 9.54
CA ALA A 38 -3.48 -6.94 10.54
C ALA A 38 -4.73 -6.10 10.29
N TRP A 39 -4.95 -5.63 9.06
CA TRP A 39 -6.11 -4.82 8.70
C TRP A 39 -7.44 -5.56 8.82
N TRP A 40 -7.54 -6.77 8.28
CA TRP A 40 -8.79 -7.53 8.38
C TRP A 40 -9.10 -7.90 9.83
N SER A 41 -8.08 -8.19 10.64
CA SER A 41 -8.24 -8.39 12.08
C SER A 41 -8.78 -7.14 12.78
N TYR A 42 -8.22 -5.97 12.47
CA TYR A 42 -8.67 -4.69 12.99
C TYR A 42 -10.11 -4.38 12.60
N ILE A 43 -10.47 -4.54 11.32
CA ILE A 43 -11.84 -4.30 10.82
C ILE A 43 -12.85 -5.14 11.60
N LEU A 44 -12.57 -6.43 11.80
CA LEU A 44 -13.46 -7.32 12.54
C LEU A 44 -13.57 -6.93 14.03
N ALA A 45 -12.44 -6.63 14.67
CA ALA A 45 -12.40 -6.24 16.09
C ALA A 45 -13.12 -4.90 16.33
N VAL A 46 -12.89 -3.91 15.48
CA VAL A 46 -13.51 -2.58 15.58
C VAL A 46 -15.00 -2.63 15.28
N ASP A 47 -15.45 -3.37 14.25
CA ASP A 47 -16.88 -3.51 14.00
C ASP A 47 -17.61 -4.12 15.21
N ALA A 48 -17.04 -5.15 15.83
CA ALA A 48 -17.61 -5.77 17.02
C ALA A 48 -17.65 -4.80 18.21
N LEU A 49 -16.63 -3.95 18.36
CA LEU A 49 -16.59 -2.89 19.38
C LEU A 49 -17.66 -1.82 19.12
N VAL A 50 -17.80 -1.37 17.87
CA VAL A 50 -18.87 -0.44 17.45
C VAL A 50 -20.25 -1.04 17.75
N TYR A 51 -20.46 -2.30 17.40
CA TYR A 51 -21.71 -3.01 17.69
C TYR A 51 -21.99 -3.06 19.20
N TRP A 52 -20.97 -3.32 20.01
CA TRP A 52 -21.09 -3.34 21.47
C TRP A 52 -21.47 -1.97 22.05
N MET A 53 -20.91 -0.88 21.51
CA MET A 53 -21.17 0.50 21.96
C MET A 53 -22.54 1.02 21.50
N GLN A 54 -22.91 0.79 20.25
CA GLN A 54 -24.07 1.42 19.61
C GLN A 54 -25.27 0.49 19.42
N GLY A 55 -25.08 -0.83 19.40
CA GLY A 55 -26.10 -1.84 19.09
C GLY A 55 -26.33 -2.10 17.60
N GLU A 56 -25.68 -1.34 16.72
CA GLU A 56 -25.64 -1.52 15.26
C GLU A 56 -24.18 -1.37 14.80
N SER A 57 -23.79 -2.11 13.77
CA SER A 57 -22.48 -1.99 13.11
C SER A 57 -22.59 -2.30 11.62
N LEU A 58 -21.53 -2.07 10.85
CA LEU A 58 -21.57 -2.20 9.40
C LEU A 58 -21.65 -3.67 8.98
N ILE A 59 -20.87 -4.56 9.61
CA ILE A 59 -20.85 -6.00 9.31
C ILE A 59 -22.14 -6.68 9.77
N VAL A 60 -22.68 -6.30 10.94
CA VAL A 60 -23.88 -6.96 11.50
C VAL A 60 -25.17 -6.35 10.97
N GLY A 61 -25.31 -5.03 11.03
CA GLY A 61 -26.54 -4.34 10.65
C GLY A 61 -26.67 -4.12 9.14
N ARG A 62 -25.54 -4.04 8.42
CA ARG A 62 -25.50 -3.62 7.00
C ARG A 62 -24.54 -4.49 6.17
N THR A 63 -24.54 -5.80 6.40
CA THR A 63 -23.60 -6.76 5.78
C THR A 63 -23.51 -6.65 4.26
N ARG A 64 -24.64 -6.44 3.57
CA ARG A 64 -24.65 -6.28 2.10
C ARG A 64 -23.90 -5.02 1.66
N THR A 65 -23.99 -3.94 2.44
CA THR A 65 -23.24 -2.70 2.19
C THR A 65 -21.75 -2.92 2.44
N PHE A 66 -21.40 -3.62 3.51
CA PHE A 66 -20.02 -4.02 3.80
C PHE A 66 -19.40 -4.83 2.66
N LEU A 67 -20.03 -5.93 2.25
CA LEU A 67 -19.50 -6.81 1.20
C LEU A 67 -19.37 -6.10 -0.15
N ARG A 68 -20.29 -5.17 -0.46
CA ARG A 68 -20.23 -4.32 -1.65
C ARG A 68 -19.14 -3.25 -1.58
N MET A 69 -18.78 -2.81 -0.38
CA MET A 69 -17.73 -1.81 -0.17
C MET A 69 -16.34 -2.36 -0.53
N ILE A 70 -16.09 -3.66 -0.31
CA ILE A 70 -14.78 -4.29 -0.58
C ILE A 70 -14.34 -4.12 -2.05
N PRO A 71 -15.10 -4.54 -3.07
CA PRO A 71 -14.68 -4.34 -4.46
C PRO A 71 -14.64 -2.86 -4.87
N LEU A 72 -15.44 -1.99 -4.27
CA LEU A 72 -15.32 -0.54 -4.50
C LEU A 72 -14.07 0.05 -3.86
N SER A 73 -13.64 -0.50 -2.73
CA SER A 73 -12.39 -0.15 -2.06
C SER A 73 -11.21 -0.44 -2.98
N ILE A 74 -11.19 -1.64 -3.58
CA ILE A 74 -10.20 -2.02 -4.58
C ILE A 74 -10.24 -1.04 -5.76
N PHE A 75 -11.42 -0.80 -6.32
CA PHE A 75 -11.60 0.12 -7.45
C PHE A 75 -11.12 1.54 -7.16
N ILE A 76 -11.52 2.11 -6.01
CA ILE A 76 -11.14 3.47 -5.61
C ILE A 76 -9.63 3.54 -5.41
N TRP A 77 -9.01 2.56 -4.75
CA TRP A 77 -7.55 2.55 -4.62
C TRP A 77 -6.84 2.40 -5.96
N CYS A 78 -7.35 1.55 -6.87
CA CYS A 78 -6.82 1.42 -8.23
C CYS A 78 -6.83 2.75 -9.02
N ILE A 79 -7.76 3.67 -8.74
CA ILE A 79 -7.72 5.02 -9.31
C ILE A 79 -6.48 5.77 -8.82
N PHE A 80 -6.16 5.73 -7.53
CA PHE A 80 -4.94 6.35 -7.00
C PHE A 80 -3.67 5.68 -7.55
N GLU A 81 -3.67 4.37 -7.76
CA GLU A 81 -2.58 3.64 -8.44
C GLU A 81 -2.41 4.12 -9.89
N ALA A 82 -3.50 4.33 -10.62
CA ALA A 82 -3.44 4.84 -11.99
C ALA A 82 -2.78 6.22 -12.07
N PHE A 83 -3.03 7.08 -11.09
CA PHE A 83 -2.26 8.32 -10.92
C PHE A 83 -0.80 7.99 -10.60
N ASN A 84 -0.55 7.12 -9.63
CA ASN A 84 0.80 6.78 -9.18
C ASN A 84 1.71 6.24 -10.29
N PHE A 85 1.19 5.61 -11.34
CA PHE A 85 1.99 5.23 -12.51
C PHE A 85 2.73 6.42 -13.13
N ARG A 86 2.16 7.62 -13.05
CA ARG A 86 2.77 8.87 -13.51
C ARG A 86 3.56 9.59 -12.40
N LEU A 87 3.07 9.54 -11.15
CA LEU A 87 3.71 10.23 -10.03
C LEU A 87 4.98 9.54 -9.57
N ALA A 88 4.99 8.20 -9.52
CA ALA A 88 6.05 7.37 -8.94
C ALA A 88 6.37 7.78 -7.49
N ASN A 89 5.33 8.00 -6.68
CA ASN A 89 5.48 8.41 -5.29
C ASN A 89 5.65 7.24 -4.34
N TRP A 90 4.98 6.12 -4.62
CA TRP A 90 5.14 4.87 -3.88
C TRP A 90 5.40 3.69 -4.80
N HIS A 91 6.17 2.73 -4.29
CA HIS A 91 6.63 1.55 -5.01
C HIS A 91 6.53 0.30 -4.15
N TYR A 92 6.26 -0.84 -4.76
CA TYR A 92 6.12 -2.11 -4.07
C TYR A 92 7.41 -2.93 -4.13
N ILE A 93 7.83 -3.47 -2.99
CA ILE A 93 9.03 -4.29 -2.85
C ILE A 93 8.69 -5.65 -2.24
N ASN A 94 9.53 -6.65 -2.54
CA ASN A 94 9.41 -8.03 -2.07
C ASN A 94 8.02 -8.63 -2.30
N LEU A 95 7.45 -8.38 -3.48
CA LEU A 95 6.18 -8.97 -3.86
C LEU A 95 6.35 -10.46 -4.19
N PRO A 96 5.34 -11.31 -3.95
CA PRO A 96 5.36 -12.70 -4.43
C PRO A 96 5.64 -12.76 -5.93
N PRO A 97 6.54 -13.62 -6.43
CA PRO A 97 6.83 -13.73 -7.85
C PRO A 97 5.66 -14.31 -8.65
N GLU A 98 4.86 -15.18 -8.04
CA GLU A 98 3.67 -15.76 -8.65
C GLU A 98 2.55 -14.72 -8.80
N VAL A 99 2.11 -14.48 -10.05
CA VAL A 99 1.10 -13.48 -10.40
C VAL A 99 -0.20 -13.66 -9.60
N TRP A 100 -0.67 -14.90 -9.45
CA TRP A 100 -1.94 -15.18 -8.78
C TRP A 100 -1.88 -14.87 -7.28
N LEU A 101 -0.78 -15.20 -6.59
CA LEU A 101 -0.54 -14.85 -5.20
C LEU A 101 -0.46 -13.34 -5.02
N ARG A 102 0.24 -12.68 -5.94
CA ARG A 102 0.44 -11.23 -5.91
C ARG A 102 -0.86 -10.45 -6.15
N TRP A 103 -1.64 -10.82 -7.15
CA TRP A 103 -2.88 -10.13 -7.50
C TRP A 103 -4.00 -10.37 -6.49
N ILE A 104 -4.07 -11.57 -5.90
CA ILE A 104 -4.94 -11.81 -4.73
C ILE A 104 -4.46 -10.94 -3.56
N GLY A 105 -3.16 -10.86 -3.34
CA GLY A 105 -2.56 -9.95 -2.35
C GLY A 105 -2.99 -8.49 -2.52
N TYR A 106 -2.91 -7.96 -3.75
CA TYR A 106 -3.39 -6.61 -4.09
C TYR A 106 -4.87 -6.44 -3.76
N ALA A 107 -5.73 -7.35 -4.24
CA ALA A 107 -7.16 -7.27 -3.99
C ALA A 107 -7.51 -7.32 -2.49
N VAL A 108 -6.88 -8.22 -1.74
CA VAL A 108 -7.10 -8.35 -0.29
C VAL A 108 -6.62 -7.12 0.45
N ALA A 109 -5.46 -6.56 0.09
CA ALA A 109 -4.90 -5.36 0.71
C ALA A 109 -5.75 -4.12 0.40
N TYR A 110 -6.06 -3.86 -0.87
CA TYR A 110 -6.83 -2.69 -1.31
C TYR A 110 -8.30 -2.77 -0.88
N GLY A 111 -8.81 -3.98 -0.69
CA GLY A 111 -10.13 -4.24 -0.12
C GLY A 111 -10.28 -3.73 1.32
N THR A 112 -9.19 -3.42 2.02
CA THR A 112 -9.22 -2.92 3.41
C THR A 112 -9.40 -1.41 3.54
N VAL A 113 -9.11 -0.64 2.49
CA VAL A 113 -8.99 0.83 2.57
C VAL A 113 -10.31 1.49 3.04
N LEU A 114 -11.42 1.26 2.33
CA LEU A 114 -12.71 1.81 2.73
C LEU A 114 -13.28 1.14 3.98
N PRO A 115 -13.28 -0.20 4.13
CA PRO A 115 -13.74 -0.82 5.37
C PRO A 115 -13.00 -0.31 6.61
N GLY A 116 -11.66 -0.25 6.57
CA GLY A 116 -10.84 0.28 7.65
C GLY A 116 -11.16 1.74 7.97
N LEU A 117 -11.33 2.58 6.94
CA LEU A 117 -11.72 3.97 7.11
C LEU A 117 -13.12 4.12 7.72
N CYS A 118 -14.11 3.38 7.21
CA CYS A 118 -15.49 3.44 7.69
C CYS A 118 -15.64 2.89 9.11
N GLU A 119 -15.01 1.76 9.45
CA GLU A 119 -15.04 1.23 10.82
C GLU A 119 -14.38 2.18 11.82
N THR A 120 -13.23 2.76 11.46
CA THR A 120 -12.56 3.77 12.29
C THR A 120 -13.46 5.00 12.47
N MET A 121 -14.12 5.46 11.40
CA MET A 121 -15.09 6.55 11.47
C MET A 121 -16.26 6.21 12.40
N HIS A 122 -16.84 5.00 12.29
CA HIS A 122 -17.95 4.58 13.14
C HIS A 122 -17.54 4.45 14.61
N LEU A 123 -16.33 3.96 14.89
CA LEU A 123 -15.78 3.92 16.25
C LEU A 123 -15.65 5.32 16.84
N LEU A 124 -15.07 6.27 16.08
CA LEU A 124 -14.99 7.65 16.51
C LEU A 124 -16.38 8.27 16.70
N GLN A 125 -17.35 7.96 15.85
CA GLN A 125 -18.75 8.37 16.04
C GLN A 125 -19.41 7.73 17.27
N ALA A 126 -18.97 6.55 17.70
CA ALA A 126 -19.42 5.92 18.94
C ALA A 126 -18.85 6.62 20.18
N ILE A 127 -17.58 7.02 20.11
CA ILE A 127 -16.88 7.77 21.16
C ILE A 127 -17.40 9.22 21.24
N ARG A 128 -17.80 9.80 20.10
CA ARG A 128 -18.38 11.14 19.95
C ARG A 128 -17.45 12.31 20.36
N PRO A 129 -16.15 12.33 19.99
CA PRO A 129 -15.23 13.40 20.39
C PRO A 129 -15.62 14.78 19.83
N PHE A 130 -16.32 14.81 18.69
CA PHE A 130 -16.72 16.05 18.00
C PHE A 130 -18.22 16.35 18.09
N ARG A 131 -18.94 15.77 19.06
CA ARG A 131 -20.42 15.87 19.14
C ARG A 131 -20.94 17.31 19.19
N THR A 132 -20.20 18.18 19.88
CA THR A 132 -20.59 19.56 20.16
C THR A 132 -19.97 20.56 19.19
N VAL A 133 -19.17 20.09 18.22
CA VAL A 133 -18.51 20.98 17.26
C VAL A 133 -19.49 21.31 16.14
N SER A 134 -20.11 22.47 16.28
CA SER A 134 -20.91 23.13 15.26
C SER A 134 -20.32 24.50 14.93
N TRP A 135 -20.44 24.91 13.68
CA TRP A 135 -20.11 26.27 13.24
C TRP A 135 -21.37 26.98 12.75
N GLY A 136 -21.27 28.29 12.50
CA GLY A 136 -22.35 29.04 11.85
C GLY A 136 -22.75 28.39 10.52
N LYS A 137 -24.04 28.45 10.18
CA LYS A 137 -24.55 27.94 8.90
C LYS A 137 -23.77 28.57 7.75
N LEU A 138 -23.13 27.74 6.95
CA LEU A 138 -22.32 28.20 5.82
C LEU A 138 -22.91 27.65 4.53
N HIS A 139 -23.69 28.47 3.84
CA HIS A 139 -24.26 28.09 2.55
C HIS A 139 -23.16 28.10 1.48
N PRO A 140 -22.87 26.96 0.83
CA PRO A 140 -21.95 26.95 -0.30
C PRO A 140 -22.48 27.88 -1.38
N SER A 141 -21.66 28.86 -1.82
CA SER A 141 -22.10 29.80 -2.84
C SER A 141 -22.39 29.08 -4.17
N PRO A 142 -23.37 29.55 -4.98
CA PRO A 142 -23.63 28.97 -6.30
C PRO A 142 -22.38 28.99 -7.20
N LEU A 143 -21.53 30.02 -7.05
CA LEU A 143 -20.25 30.12 -7.73
C LEU A 143 -19.32 28.97 -7.32
N PHE A 144 -19.14 28.72 -6.03
CA PHE A 144 -18.31 27.63 -5.52
C PHE A 144 -18.80 26.26 -6.02
N LEU A 145 -20.11 26.01 -5.97
CA LEU A 145 -20.69 24.74 -6.43
C LEU A 145 -20.48 24.50 -7.93
N ARG A 146 -20.46 25.57 -8.74
CA ARG A 146 -20.22 25.50 -10.18
C ARG A 146 -18.73 25.39 -10.53
N THR A 147 -17.85 26.09 -9.81
CA THR A 147 -16.41 26.15 -10.14
C THR A 147 -15.58 25.05 -9.46
N SER A 148 -15.95 24.58 -8.26
CA SER A 148 -15.20 23.54 -7.53
C SER A 148 -14.97 22.27 -8.35
N PRO A 149 -15.95 21.72 -9.10
CA PRO A 149 -15.69 20.56 -9.95
C PRO A 149 -14.65 20.81 -11.04
N ALA A 150 -14.68 21.99 -11.67
CA ALA A 150 -13.68 22.39 -12.65
C ALA A 150 -12.30 22.55 -12.03
N ILE A 151 -12.22 23.14 -10.82
CA ILE A 151 -10.97 23.25 -10.05
C ILE A 151 -10.44 21.87 -9.68
N GLY A 152 -11.28 20.96 -9.19
CA GLY A 152 -10.91 19.58 -8.87
C GLY A 152 -10.36 18.85 -10.09
N GLY A 153 -11.03 18.97 -11.25
CA GLY A 153 -10.56 18.42 -12.51
C GLY A 153 -9.22 19.02 -12.96
N PHE A 154 -9.06 20.35 -12.87
CA PHE A 154 -7.81 21.03 -13.19
C PHE A 154 -6.68 20.60 -12.25
N VAL A 155 -6.94 20.48 -10.95
CA VAL A 155 -5.98 20.03 -9.94
C VAL A 155 -5.50 18.61 -10.24
N LEU A 156 -6.42 17.69 -10.54
CA LEU A 156 -6.08 16.32 -10.92
C LEU A 156 -5.29 16.27 -12.23
N LEU A 157 -5.63 17.12 -13.21
CA LEU A 157 -4.85 17.24 -14.43
C LEU A 157 -3.44 17.80 -14.16
N ALA A 158 -3.32 18.84 -13.32
CA ALA A 158 -2.05 19.43 -12.94
C ALA A 158 -1.13 18.43 -12.22
N VAL A 159 -1.69 17.53 -11.41
CA VAL A 159 -0.95 16.40 -10.81
C VAL A 159 -0.26 15.54 -11.88
N LEU A 160 -0.95 15.27 -13.00
CA LEU A 160 -0.39 14.44 -14.09
C LEU A 160 0.61 15.19 -14.97
N LEU A 161 0.40 16.50 -15.17
CA LEU A 161 1.29 17.36 -15.96
C LEU A 161 2.57 17.69 -15.18
N PHE A 162 2.46 17.97 -13.88
CA PHE A 162 3.55 18.43 -13.01
C PHE A 162 3.72 17.58 -11.73
N PRO A 163 3.94 16.26 -11.84
CA PRO A 163 3.89 15.35 -10.68
C PRO A 163 4.97 15.60 -9.63
N ARG A 164 6.10 16.22 -9.99
CA ARG A 164 7.15 16.54 -9.01
C ARG A 164 6.72 17.57 -7.96
N VAL A 165 5.75 18.42 -8.29
CA VAL A 165 5.32 19.54 -7.44
C VAL A 165 3.85 19.37 -7.02
N CYS A 166 2.97 19.03 -7.96
CA CYS A 166 1.55 18.97 -7.71
C CYS A 166 1.09 17.66 -7.07
N PHE A 167 1.97 16.70 -6.80
CA PHE A 167 1.58 15.41 -6.23
C PHE A 167 0.71 15.47 -4.96
N PRO A 168 0.90 16.40 -4.00
CA PRO A 168 0.09 16.39 -2.78
C PRO A 168 -1.38 16.66 -3.05
N LEU A 169 -1.70 17.30 -4.18
CA LEU A 169 -3.06 17.70 -4.52
C LEU A 169 -3.94 16.52 -4.94
N VAL A 170 -3.35 15.36 -5.27
CA VAL A 170 -4.11 14.14 -5.62
C VAL A 170 -5.03 13.71 -4.48
N TRP A 171 -4.62 13.96 -3.23
CA TRP A 171 -5.37 13.54 -2.04
C TRP A 171 -6.66 14.32 -1.82
N ILE A 172 -6.77 15.55 -2.33
CA ILE A 172 -7.97 16.40 -2.19
C ILE A 172 -8.73 16.62 -3.51
N GLY A 173 -8.09 16.41 -4.66
CA GLY A 173 -8.67 16.72 -5.97
C GLY A 173 -10.03 16.04 -6.22
N PHE A 174 -10.19 14.78 -5.80
CA PHE A 174 -11.46 14.07 -5.94
C PHE A 174 -12.57 14.62 -5.03
N ALA A 175 -12.26 15.06 -3.81
CA ALA A 175 -13.25 15.72 -2.96
C ALA A 175 -13.77 17.02 -3.61
N LEU A 176 -12.88 17.87 -4.13
CA LEU A 176 -13.25 19.10 -4.85
C LEU A 176 -14.11 18.83 -6.08
N LEU A 177 -13.81 17.72 -6.77
CA LEU A 177 -14.54 17.27 -7.95
C LEU A 177 -15.96 16.76 -7.59
N ILE A 178 -16.07 15.92 -6.56
CA ILE A 178 -17.24 15.07 -6.32
C ILE A 178 -18.22 15.65 -5.31
N GLU A 179 -17.75 16.29 -4.23
CA GLU A 179 -18.63 16.81 -3.18
C GLU A 179 -19.68 17.81 -3.68
N PRO A 180 -19.35 18.80 -4.53
CA PRO A 180 -20.36 19.71 -5.10
C PRO A 180 -21.40 18.97 -5.95
N ILE A 181 -21.00 17.92 -6.67
CA ILE A 181 -21.90 17.10 -7.49
C ILE A 181 -22.86 16.31 -6.60
N LEU A 182 -22.36 15.73 -5.51
CA LEU A 182 -23.18 15.05 -4.51
C LEU A 182 -24.20 15.99 -3.88
N TYR A 183 -23.76 17.20 -3.51
CA TYR A 183 -24.61 18.24 -2.96
C TYR A 183 -25.75 18.61 -3.92
N LEU A 184 -25.43 18.92 -5.18
CA LEU A 184 -26.42 19.32 -6.18
C LEU A 184 -27.42 18.21 -6.52
N ARG A 185 -26.99 16.94 -6.49
CA ARG A 185 -27.85 15.79 -6.79
C ARG A 185 -28.76 15.35 -5.64
N GLY A 186 -28.81 16.10 -4.55
CA GLY A 186 -29.61 15.68 -3.39
C GLY A 186 -28.97 14.54 -2.59
N GLY A 187 -27.72 14.14 -2.90
CA GLY A 187 -27.05 12.99 -2.30
C GLY A 187 -26.59 13.19 -0.85
N ASP A 188 -25.92 12.18 -0.31
CA ASP A 188 -25.24 12.30 0.97
C ASP A 188 -23.89 13.00 0.78
N SER A 189 -23.82 14.27 1.20
CA SER A 189 -22.67 15.17 0.98
C SER A 189 -22.24 15.82 2.29
N LEU A 190 -20.92 15.94 2.47
CA LEU A 190 -20.30 16.67 3.58
C LEU A 190 -20.58 18.17 3.48
N LEU A 191 -20.64 18.74 2.28
CA LEU A 191 -21.03 20.14 2.08
C LEU A 191 -22.43 20.44 2.63
N ARG A 192 -23.35 19.47 2.57
CA ARG A 192 -24.69 19.63 3.15
C ARG A 192 -24.68 19.61 4.67
N ASP A 193 -23.75 18.90 5.29
CA ASP A 193 -23.60 18.97 6.75
C ASP A 193 -23.03 20.33 7.15
N ILE A 194 -22.03 20.82 6.41
CA ILE A 194 -21.44 22.16 6.61
C ILE A 194 -22.51 23.24 6.45
N GLU A 195 -23.39 23.14 5.45
CA GLU A 195 -24.54 24.03 5.28
C GLU A 195 -25.42 24.10 6.54
N LYS A 196 -25.63 22.94 7.18
CA LYS A 196 -26.39 22.82 8.43
C LYS A 196 -25.58 23.19 9.68
N GLY A 197 -24.32 23.59 9.53
CA GLY A 197 -23.40 23.90 10.63
C GLY A 197 -22.81 22.66 11.33
N ALA A 198 -23.05 21.46 10.80
CA ALA A 198 -22.62 20.20 11.40
C ALA A 198 -21.23 19.78 10.89
N LEU A 199 -20.17 20.15 11.60
CA LEU A 199 -18.79 19.78 11.24
C LEU A 199 -18.35 18.42 11.77
N SER A 200 -19.13 17.83 12.68
CA SER A 200 -18.78 16.58 13.35
C SER A 200 -18.39 15.45 12.40
N ARG A 201 -19.13 15.24 11.30
CA ARG A 201 -18.81 14.17 10.34
C ARG A 201 -17.51 14.44 9.59
N LEU A 202 -17.29 15.66 9.11
CA LEU A 202 -16.04 16.03 8.42
C LEU A 202 -14.84 15.85 9.33
N LEU A 203 -14.89 16.39 10.56
CA LEU A 203 -13.80 16.26 11.53
C LEU A 203 -13.54 14.79 11.89
N THR A 204 -14.61 14.01 12.09
CA THR A 204 -14.47 12.57 12.36
C THR A 204 -13.80 11.84 11.22
N LEU A 205 -14.12 12.20 9.97
CA LEU A 205 -13.53 11.58 8.79
C LEU A 205 -12.06 11.98 8.61
N LEU A 206 -11.71 13.24 8.87
CA LEU A 206 -10.32 13.72 8.86
C LEU A 206 -9.48 12.98 9.92
N THR A 207 -10.02 12.84 11.14
CA THR A 207 -9.36 12.09 12.22
C THR A 207 -9.27 10.60 11.90
N ALA A 208 -10.32 10.00 11.32
CA ALA A 208 -10.27 8.61 10.86
C ALA A 208 -9.19 8.41 9.79
N GLY A 209 -9.06 9.35 8.86
CA GLY A 209 -7.97 9.37 7.87
C GLY A 209 -6.60 9.40 8.53
N LEU A 210 -6.38 10.25 9.53
CA LEU A 210 -5.11 10.31 10.26
C LEU A 210 -4.80 9.00 11.01
N VAL A 211 -5.78 8.45 11.73
CA VAL A 211 -5.64 7.18 12.47
C VAL A 211 -5.34 6.04 11.50
N CYS A 212 -6.11 5.91 10.42
CA CYS A 212 -5.86 4.90 9.39
C CYS A 212 -4.50 5.09 8.74
N GLY A 213 -4.08 6.34 8.48
CA GLY A 213 -2.75 6.68 7.99
C GLY A 213 -1.62 6.13 8.85
N LEU A 214 -1.71 6.34 10.16
CA LEU A 214 -0.75 5.80 11.13
C LEU A 214 -0.74 4.28 11.13
N LEU A 215 -1.92 3.63 11.09
CA LEU A 215 -2.03 2.18 11.08
C LEU A 215 -1.58 1.57 9.74
N TRP A 216 -1.83 2.23 8.62
CA TRP A 216 -1.37 1.82 7.29
C TRP A 216 0.16 1.72 7.29
N GLU A 217 0.83 2.78 7.75
CA GLU A 217 2.28 2.81 7.81
C GLU A 217 2.86 1.83 8.85
N LEU A 218 2.25 1.74 10.03
CA LEU A 218 2.68 0.82 11.07
C LEU A 218 2.66 -0.64 10.59
N TRP A 219 1.57 -1.10 9.98
CA TRP A 219 1.47 -2.50 9.55
C TRP A 219 2.19 -2.77 8.23
N ASN A 220 2.32 -1.76 7.36
CA ASN A 220 3.15 -1.85 6.16
C ASN A 220 4.64 -2.01 6.50
N PHE A 221 5.12 -1.30 7.53
CA PHE A 221 6.52 -1.37 7.96
C PHE A 221 6.99 -2.80 8.24
N TRP A 222 6.15 -3.59 8.92
CA TRP A 222 6.46 -4.95 9.34
C TRP A 222 6.27 -6.01 8.26
N ALA A 223 5.40 -5.77 7.28
CA ALA A 223 5.14 -6.72 6.21
C ALA A 223 6.39 -6.92 5.32
N GLN A 224 6.62 -8.15 4.87
CA GLN A 224 7.69 -8.41 3.90
C GLN A 224 7.33 -7.79 2.54
N ALA A 225 6.14 -8.11 2.01
CA ALA A 225 5.59 -7.44 0.84
C ALA A 225 4.96 -6.11 1.27
N LYS A 226 5.57 -5.01 0.86
CA LYS A 226 5.24 -3.66 1.36
C LYS A 226 5.42 -2.59 0.30
N TRP A 227 4.85 -1.42 0.53
CA TRP A 227 5.18 -0.23 -0.26
C TRP A 227 6.24 0.62 0.45
N ILE A 228 7.02 1.35 -0.34
CA ILE A 228 8.00 2.33 0.12
C ILE A 228 7.78 3.65 -0.63
N TYR A 229 8.13 4.76 0.03
CA TYR A 229 7.95 6.10 -0.53
C TYR A 229 9.24 6.70 -1.07
N THR A 230 9.14 7.28 -2.26
CA THR A 230 10.20 8.02 -2.96
C THR A 230 9.69 9.42 -3.28
N VAL A 231 9.14 10.07 -2.27
CA VAL A 231 8.55 11.41 -2.38
C VAL A 231 9.67 12.42 -2.62
N PRO A 232 9.60 13.22 -3.71
CA PRO A 232 10.58 14.26 -3.96
C PRO A 232 10.74 15.18 -2.75
N PHE A 233 11.98 15.58 -2.46
CA PHE A 233 12.35 16.54 -1.39
C PHE A 233 12.23 16.05 0.06
N PHE A 234 11.64 14.87 0.34
CA PHE A 234 11.35 14.42 1.70
C PHE A 234 11.89 13.01 2.01
N GLU A 235 13.12 12.70 1.60
CA GLU A 235 13.68 11.32 1.71
C GLU A 235 14.38 11.01 3.05
N GLU A 236 14.63 12.03 3.88
CA GLU A 236 15.51 11.95 5.06
C GLU A 236 14.76 11.67 6.37
N VAL A 237 13.71 12.45 6.68
CA VAL A 237 12.97 12.33 7.94
C VAL A 237 11.69 11.52 7.72
N LYS A 238 11.75 10.25 8.12
CA LYS A 238 10.66 9.28 7.94
C LYS A 238 10.20 8.69 9.27
N LEU A 239 8.90 8.52 9.40
CA LEU A 239 8.29 7.65 10.41
C LEU A 239 7.77 6.43 9.66
N PHE A 240 8.30 5.25 10.00
CA PHE A 240 8.16 4.04 9.16
C PHE A 240 8.71 4.27 7.75
N GLU A 241 7.91 4.05 6.71
CA GLU A 241 8.32 4.25 5.31
C GLU A 241 8.01 5.67 4.81
N MET A 242 7.05 6.34 5.45
CA MET A 242 6.50 7.62 5.03
C MET A 242 7.25 8.82 5.62
N PRO A 243 7.47 9.88 4.83
CA PRO A 243 7.91 11.16 5.38
C PRO A 243 6.88 11.76 6.33
N LEU A 244 7.30 12.46 7.39
CA LEU A 244 6.38 13.03 8.38
C LEU A 244 5.28 13.91 7.77
N LEU A 245 5.64 14.78 6.82
CA LEU A 245 4.66 15.62 6.11
C LEU A 245 3.71 14.81 5.22
N GLY A 246 4.10 13.61 4.82
CA GLY A 246 3.25 12.69 4.07
C GLY A 246 1.96 12.34 4.83
N PHE A 247 2.02 12.25 6.17
CA PHE A 247 0.84 11.92 6.97
C PHE A 247 -0.29 12.95 6.85
N LEU A 248 0.03 14.20 6.47
CA LEU A 248 -0.96 15.24 6.19
C LEU A 248 -1.81 14.95 4.94
N GLY A 249 -1.39 14.01 4.10
CA GLY A 249 -2.16 13.54 2.94
C GLY A 249 -3.32 12.60 3.32
N PHE A 250 -3.24 11.89 4.45
CA PHE A 250 -4.28 10.91 4.81
C PHE A 250 -5.63 11.52 5.20
N PRO A 251 -5.72 12.64 5.96
CA PRO A 251 -6.99 13.30 6.22
C PRO A 251 -7.74 13.74 4.95
N PRO A 252 -7.15 14.50 4.00
CA PRO A 252 -7.86 14.85 2.76
C PRO A 252 -8.14 13.63 1.88
N PHE A 253 -7.26 12.62 1.87
CA PHE A 253 -7.53 11.35 1.19
C PHE A 253 -8.81 10.69 1.72
N ALA A 254 -9.02 10.65 3.04
CA ALA A 254 -10.24 10.09 3.62
C ALA A 254 -11.51 10.80 3.12
N VAL A 255 -11.47 12.14 2.98
CA VAL A 255 -12.56 12.92 2.41
C VAL A 255 -12.81 12.55 0.95
N SER A 256 -11.76 12.50 0.14
CA SER A 256 -11.83 12.10 -1.28
C SER A 256 -12.39 10.68 -1.45
N ALA A 257 -11.84 9.69 -0.73
CA ALA A 257 -12.26 8.30 -0.81
C ALA A 257 -13.72 8.12 -0.36
N TYR A 258 -14.13 8.81 0.71
CA TYR A 258 -15.53 8.81 1.15
C TYR A 258 -16.46 9.43 0.10
N ALA A 259 -16.12 10.59 -0.45
CA ALA A 259 -16.92 11.24 -1.49
C ALA A 259 -17.07 10.33 -2.73
N MET A 260 -15.97 9.71 -3.19
CA MET A 260 -16.00 8.72 -4.28
C MET A 260 -16.94 7.56 -3.95
N TYR A 261 -16.82 6.98 -2.75
CA TYR A 261 -17.68 5.88 -2.31
C TYR A 261 -19.17 6.30 -2.29
N ARG A 262 -19.50 7.48 -1.75
CA ARG A 262 -20.87 8.00 -1.72
C ARG A 262 -21.44 8.28 -3.11
N ALA A 263 -20.59 8.67 -4.06
CA ALA A 263 -21.00 8.87 -5.45
C ALA A 263 -21.25 7.55 -6.20
N LEU A 264 -20.51 6.49 -5.88
CA LEU A 264 -20.66 5.18 -6.51
C LEU A 264 -21.86 4.39 -5.97
N LEU A 265 -22.22 4.57 -4.69
CA LEU A 265 -23.26 3.78 -4.02
C LEU A 265 -24.64 3.80 -4.73
N PRO A 266 -25.18 4.94 -5.20
CA PRO A 266 -26.47 4.96 -5.91
C PRO A 266 -26.44 4.19 -7.23
N ALA A 267 -25.32 4.19 -7.95
CA ALA A 267 -25.17 3.46 -9.22
C ALA A 267 -25.30 1.94 -9.04
N MET A 268 -25.02 1.43 -7.83
CA MET A 268 -25.19 0.02 -7.48
C MET A 268 -26.64 -0.36 -7.19
N GLN A 269 -27.43 0.60 -6.72
CA GLN A 269 -28.78 0.38 -6.21
C GLN A 269 -29.85 0.69 -7.27
N ARG A 270 -29.54 1.56 -8.23
CA ARG A 270 -30.48 2.03 -9.26
C ARG A 270 -30.08 1.49 -10.64
N GLY A 271 -30.83 0.53 -11.16
CA GLY A 271 -30.66 0.03 -12.52
C GLY A 271 -31.11 -1.43 -12.71
N GLY A 272 -31.51 -1.78 -13.94
CA GLY A 272 -31.81 -3.16 -14.32
C GLY A 272 -30.61 -4.10 -14.13
N SER A 273 -30.86 -5.40 -13.99
CA SER A 273 -29.82 -6.43 -13.78
C SER A 273 -28.68 -6.35 -14.80
N GLY A 274 -28.98 -6.16 -16.09
CA GLY A 274 -27.98 -6.06 -17.15
C GLY A 274 -27.03 -4.87 -17.01
N ARG A 275 -27.54 -3.67 -16.71
CA ARG A 275 -26.70 -2.47 -16.50
C ARG A 275 -25.76 -2.64 -15.30
N ARG A 276 -26.24 -3.29 -14.22
CA ARG A 276 -25.42 -3.60 -13.05
C ARG A 276 -24.31 -4.61 -13.38
N GLY A 277 -24.61 -5.62 -14.21
CA GLY A 277 -23.62 -6.59 -14.68
C GLY A 277 -22.49 -5.92 -15.47
N ILE A 278 -22.84 -5.06 -16.45
CA ILE A 278 -21.87 -4.30 -17.24
C ILE A 278 -21.01 -3.41 -16.33
N TRP A 279 -21.63 -2.71 -15.38
CA TRP A 279 -20.91 -1.83 -14.48
C TRP A 279 -19.87 -2.56 -13.62
N TRP A 280 -20.25 -3.71 -13.04
CA TRP A 280 -19.30 -4.55 -12.29
C TRP A 280 -18.20 -5.12 -13.17
N PHE A 281 -18.53 -5.55 -14.40
CA PHE A 281 -17.53 -6.02 -15.36
C PHE A 281 -16.49 -4.93 -15.65
N LEU A 282 -16.92 -3.69 -15.89
CA LEU A 282 -16.01 -2.56 -16.14
C LEU A 282 -15.12 -2.25 -14.94
N ILE A 283 -15.67 -2.31 -13.72
CA ILE A 283 -14.88 -2.14 -12.49
C ILE A 283 -13.81 -3.22 -12.38
N VAL A 284 -14.19 -4.49 -12.56
CA VAL A 284 -13.25 -5.62 -12.47
C VAL A 284 -12.18 -5.50 -13.55
N LEU A 285 -12.57 -5.22 -14.79
CA LEU A 285 -11.64 -5.01 -15.91
C LEU A 285 -10.64 -3.90 -15.60
N PHE A 286 -11.11 -2.74 -15.11
CA PHE A 286 -10.24 -1.64 -14.71
C PHE A 286 -9.26 -2.05 -13.61
N CYS A 287 -9.72 -2.76 -12.58
CA CYS A 287 -8.85 -3.21 -11.50
C CYS A 287 -7.76 -4.19 -11.99
N LEU A 288 -8.11 -5.13 -12.87
CA LEU A 288 -7.14 -6.07 -13.45
C LEU A 288 -6.12 -5.36 -14.34
N LEU A 289 -6.54 -4.37 -15.12
CA LEU A 289 -5.62 -3.52 -15.88
C LEU A 289 -4.70 -2.71 -14.97
N CYS A 290 -5.21 -2.19 -13.85
CA CYS A 290 -4.40 -1.55 -12.83
C CYS A 290 -3.41 -2.52 -12.17
N PHE A 291 -3.78 -3.77 -11.90
CA PHE A 291 -2.84 -4.77 -11.34
C PHE A 291 -1.69 -5.07 -12.30
N ALA A 292 -1.99 -5.20 -13.59
CA ALA A 292 -0.96 -5.30 -14.62
C ALA A 292 -0.09 -4.03 -14.69
N GLY A 293 -0.71 -2.84 -14.54
CA GLY A 293 -0.01 -1.57 -14.45
C GLY A 293 0.92 -1.47 -13.25
N ILE A 294 0.50 -1.96 -12.08
CA ILE A 294 1.32 -2.02 -10.86
C ILE A 294 2.55 -2.87 -11.10
N ASP A 295 2.38 -4.09 -11.62
CA ASP A 295 3.50 -4.98 -11.94
C ASP A 295 4.46 -4.33 -12.95
N ARG A 296 3.95 -3.54 -13.89
CA ARG A 296 4.76 -2.87 -14.92
C ARG A 296 5.50 -1.62 -14.43
N TYR A 297 4.85 -0.82 -13.59
CA TYR A 297 5.24 0.57 -13.30
C TYR A 297 5.56 0.85 -11.82
N THR A 298 5.11 0.05 -10.86
CA THR A 298 5.33 0.36 -9.43
C THR A 298 5.89 -0.80 -8.63
N ALA A 299 5.80 -2.04 -9.11
CA ALA A 299 6.56 -3.17 -8.59
C ALA A 299 8.06 -3.01 -8.92
N VAL A 300 8.89 -3.08 -7.88
CA VAL A 300 10.33 -2.82 -7.94
C VAL A 300 11.16 -4.07 -7.67
N SER A 301 10.72 -4.89 -6.73
CA SER A 301 11.39 -6.16 -6.44
C SER A 301 10.39 -7.24 -6.05
N PHE A 302 10.76 -8.48 -6.36
CA PHE A 302 10.05 -9.68 -5.95
C PHE A 302 10.83 -10.41 -4.86
N ILE A 303 10.14 -11.29 -4.13
CA ILE A 303 10.78 -12.16 -3.13
C ILE A 303 11.84 -13.01 -3.88
N PRO A 304 13.12 -12.86 -3.52
CA PRO A 304 14.19 -13.60 -4.17
C PRO A 304 14.15 -15.08 -3.74
N LEU A 305 14.03 -15.99 -4.70
CA LEU A 305 13.97 -17.43 -4.46
C LEU A 305 15.33 -18.08 -4.70
N ILE A 306 15.62 -19.14 -3.94
CA ILE A 306 16.89 -19.87 -4.02
C ILE A 306 17.08 -20.52 -5.40
N ARG A 307 16.00 -21.06 -5.99
CA ARG A 307 16.02 -21.67 -7.33
C ARG A 307 16.55 -20.70 -8.41
N ASP A 308 16.31 -19.41 -8.22
CA ASP A 308 16.62 -18.35 -9.18
C ASP A 308 17.96 -17.64 -8.88
N LEU A 309 18.77 -18.16 -7.95
CA LEU A 309 20.06 -17.57 -7.59
C LEU A 309 21.06 -17.61 -8.76
N PRO A 310 21.62 -16.46 -9.17
CA PRO A 310 22.54 -16.39 -10.30
C PRO A 310 23.94 -16.89 -9.92
N GLY A 311 24.52 -17.73 -10.79
CA GLY A 311 25.90 -18.20 -10.65
C GLY A 311 26.15 -19.10 -9.43
N VAL A 312 25.11 -19.77 -8.92
CA VAL A 312 25.21 -20.82 -7.90
C VAL A 312 24.92 -22.16 -8.58
N GLN A 313 25.70 -23.19 -8.27
CA GLN A 313 25.54 -24.52 -8.88
C GLN A 313 24.16 -25.11 -8.54
N GLU A 314 23.52 -25.79 -9.49
CA GLU A 314 22.18 -26.37 -9.31
C GLU A 314 22.14 -27.43 -8.20
N GLU A 315 23.20 -28.21 -8.03
CA GLU A 315 23.32 -29.17 -6.92
C GLU A 315 23.16 -28.49 -5.55
N TRP A 316 23.64 -27.25 -5.42
CA TRP A 316 23.70 -26.56 -4.14
C TRP A 316 22.36 -25.90 -3.84
N LYS A 317 21.72 -25.33 -4.88
CA LYS A 317 20.33 -24.89 -4.80
C LYS A 317 19.43 -26.04 -4.37
N ASP A 318 19.59 -27.22 -4.97
CA ASP A 318 18.83 -28.42 -4.62
C ASP A 318 19.04 -28.84 -3.15
N ARG A 319 20.28 -28.84 -2.65
CA ARG A 319 20.58 -29.17 -1.25
C ARG A 319 19.93 -28.18 -0.28
N ILE A 320 20.05 -26.88 -0.57
CA ILE A 320 19.45 -25.80 0.22
C ILE A 320 17.93 -25.94 0.22
N GLN A 321 17.32 -26.19 -0.94
CA GLN A 321 15.86 -26.36 -1.04
C GLN A 321 15.35 -27.63 -0.33
N LYS A 322 16.10 -28.73 -0.38
CA LYS A 322 15.78 -29.96 0.38
C LYS A 322 15.85 -29.75 1.90
N ALA A 323 16.64 -28.80 2.37
CA ALA A 323 16.65 -28.37 3.78
C ALA A 323 15.44 -27.50 4.17
N GLY A 324 14.49 -27.27 3.24
CA GLY A 324 13.25 -26.52 3.48
C GLY A 324 13.41 -25.01 3.33
N MET A 325 14.50 -24.53 2.73
CA MET A 325 14.71 -23.11 2.45
C MET A 325 14.27 -22.78 1.03
N GLU A 326 13.42 -21.78 0.89
CA GLU A 326 12.92 -21.35 -0.42
C GLU A 326 13.37 -19.94 -0.79
N LYS A 327 13.58 -19.08 0.21
CA LYS A 327 13.88 -17.66 0.01
C LYS A 327 15.34 -17.35 0.31
N VAL A 328 15.92 -16.37 -0.38
CA VAL A 328 17.29 -15.91 -0.12
C VAL A 328 17.45 -15.34 1.31
N GLN A 329 16.38 -14.82 1.92
CA GLN A 329 16.43 -14.38 3.32
C GLN A 329 16.67 -15.53 4.31
N ASP A 330 16.32 -16.77 3.95
CA ASP A 330 16.54 -17.93 4.83
C ASP A 330 18.04 -18.25 4.92
N LEU A 331 18.81 -17.98 3.87
CA LEU A 331 20.27 -18.14 3.85
C LEU A 331 20.94 -17.23 4.88
N LEU A 332 20.44 -16.00 5.03
CA LEU A 332 20.96 -15.05 6.02
C LEU A 332 20.70 -15.46 7.47
N ARG A 333 19.78 -16.41 7.71
CA ARG A 333 19.52 -16.97 9.03
C ARG A 333 20.40 -18.17 9.35
N LEU A 334 20.80 -18.93 8.32
CA LEU A 334 21.73 -20.06 8.47
C LEU A 334 23.19 -19.61 8.59
N GLU A 335 23.51 -18.44 8.02
CA GLU A 335 24.87 -17.95 7.90
C GLU A 335 25.77 -18.94 7.14
N VAL A 336 27.08 -18.70 7.13
CA VAL A 336 28.03 -19.55 6.39
C VAL A 336 28.10 -20.95 7.00
N SER A 337 28.06 -21.06 8.33
CA SER A 337 28.15 -22.33 9.06
C SER A 337 27.04 -23.30 8.67
N GLY A 338 25.80 -22.83 8.60
CA GLY A 338 24.66 -23.68 8.22
C GLY A 338 24.74 -24.17 6.78
N LEU A 339 25.37 -23.43 5.86
CA LEU A 339 25.62 -23.91 4.49
C LEU A 339 26.71 -24.97 4.46
N VAL A 340 27.78 -24.80 5.24
CA VAL A 340 28.85 -25.80 5.38
C VAL A 340 28.30 -27.10 5.95
N ASP A 341 27.40 -27.03 6.92
CA ASP A 341 26.71 -28.21 7.49
C ASP A 341 25.84 -28.95 6.47
N LEU A 342 25.35 -28.26 5.43
CA LEU A 342 24.66 -28.85 4.28
C LEU A 342 25.61 -29.46 3.23
N GLY A 343 26.91 -29.52 3.54
CA GLY A 343 27.95 -30.09 2.71
C GLY A 343 28.41 -29.17 1.58
N ILE A 344 28.18 -27.86 1.73
CA ILE A 344 28.66 -26.84 0.80
C ILE A 344 30.08 -26.43 1.20
N PRO A 345 31.09 -26.48 0.31
CA PRO A 345 32.45 -26.05 0.65
C PRO A 345 32.49 -24.57 1.10
N LEU A 346 33.40 -24.27 2.03
CA LEU A 346 33.49 -22.98 2.70
C LEU A 346 33.62 -21.77 1.75
N PRO A 347 34.53 -21.77 0.74
CA PRO A 347 34.72 -20.59 -0.12
C PRO A 347 33.45 -20.17 -0.85
N GLU A 348 32.68 -21.14 -1.30
CA GLU A 348 31.47 -20.87 -2.05
C GLU A 348 30.25 -20.71 -1.13
N ALA A 349 30.26 -21.27 0.08
CA ALA A 349 29.29 -20.91 1.13
C ALA A 349 29.41 -19.41 1.48
N GLU A 350 30.63 -18.90 1.62
CA GLU A 350 30.91 -17.46 1.79
C GLU A 350 30.39 -16.66 0.60
N GLU A 351 30.68 -17.10 -0.64
CA GLU A 351 30.18 -16.43 -1.85
C GLU A 351 28.65 -16.38 -1.90
N VAL A 352 27.97 -17.48 -1.56
CA VAL A 352 26.50 -17.55 -1.53
C VAL A 352 25.92 -16.57 -0.50
N ILE A 353 26.51 -16.48 0.70
CA ILE A 353 26.05 -15.55 1.73
C ILE A 353 26.30 -14.09 1.32
N GLN A 354 27.48 -13.76 0.79
CA GLN A 354 27.76 -12.40 0.30
C GLN A 354 26.78 -11.97 -0.80
N LYS A 355 26.44 -12.88 -1.73
CA LYS A 355 25.39 -12.63 -2.72
C LYS A 355 24.03 -12.41 -2.05
N ALA A 356 23.66 -13.27 -1.10
CA ALA A 356 22.40 -13.18 -0.38
C ALA A 356 22.25 -11.85 0.37
N GLU A 357 23.33 -11.35 0.97
CA GLU A 357 23.34 -10.06 1.67
C GLU A 357 23.01 -8.90 0.75
N MET A 358 23.64 -8.85 -0.42
CA MET A 358 23.34 -7.84 -1.44
C MET A 358 21.91 -7.96 -1.96
N ILE A 359 21.46 -9.16 -2.31
CA ILE A 359 20.11 -9.42 -2.85
C ILE A 359 19.03 -9.04 -1.83
N ALA A 360 19.28 -9.27 -0.55
CA ALA A 360 18.36 -8.97 0.54
C ALA A 360 18.30 -7.49 0.93
N LEU A 361 19.12 -6.62 0.33
CA LEU A 361 18.99 -5.18 0.50
C LEU A 361 17.59 -4.71 0.10
N LYS A 362 17.09 -3.72 0.84
CA LYS A 362 15.72 -3.24 0.69
C LYS A 362 15.47 -2.71 -0.72
N GLY A 363 14.52 -3.35 -1.42
CA GLY A 363 14.18 -3.01 -2.80
C GLY A 363 15.20 -3.46 -3.84
N MET A 364 16.20 -4.28 -3.49
CA MET A 364 17.14 -4.87 -4.44
C MET A 364 16.47 -6.06 -5.15
N GLY A 365 16.37 -7.22 -4.51
CA GLY A 365 15.89 -8.43 -5.18
C GLY A 365 16.82 -8.89 -6.31
N LEU A 366 16.46 -9.99 -6.98
CA LEU A 366 17.35 -10.65 -7.95
C LEU A 366 17.62 -9.82 -9.22
N GLU A 367 16.57 -9.25 -9.82
CA GLU A 367 16.71 -8.50 -11.08
C GLU A 367 17.63 -7.28 -10.94
N ASN A 368 17.43 -6.49 -9.88
CA ASN A 368 18.26 -5.31 -9.65
C ASN A 368 19.67 -5.67 -9.19
N TYR A 369 19.83 -6.78 -8.45
CA TYR A 369 21.15 -7.32 -8.13
C TYR A 369 21.93 -7.64 -9.41
N CYS A 370 21.33 -8.34 -10.37
CA CYS A 370 21.97 -8.65 -11.65
C CYS A 370 22.39 -7.37 -12.41
N LEU A 371 21.51 -6.37 -12.47
CA LEU A 371 21.84 -5.07 -13.06
C LEU A 371 23.03 -4.39 -12.36
N LEU A 372 23.10 -4.48 -11.04
CA LEU A 372 24.17 -3.91 -10.26
C LEU A 372 25.51 -4.63 -10.50
N ARG A 373 25.48 -5.96 -10.64
CA ARG A 373 26.64 -6.77 -11.04
C ARG A 373 27.13 -6.39 -12.43
N GLU A 374 26.21 -6.25 -13.38
CA GLU A 374 26.53 -5.79 -14.73
C GLU A 374 27.12 -4.37 -14.71
N ALA A 375 26.67 -3.50 -13.80
CA ALA A 375 27.24 -2.17 -13.57
C ALA A 375 28.69 -2.20 -13.09
N GLY A 376 29.13 -3.30 -12.47
CA GLY A 376 30.52 -3.54 -12.07
C GLY A 376 30.73 -3.57 -10.56
N VAL A 377 29.67 -3.41 -9.77
CA VAL A 377 29.74 -3.44 -8.30
C VAL A 377 29.82 -4.88 -7.82
N LYS A 378 30.85 -5.20 -7.04
CA LYS A 378 31.22 -6.58 -6.67
C LYS A 378 30.77 -7.01 -5.28
N ASP A 379 30.56 -6.09 -4.37
CA ASP A 379 30.18 -6.44 -3.02
C ASP A 379 29.45 -5.28 -2.34
N LEU A 380 29.02 -5.55 -1.12
CA LEU A 380 28.31 -4.61 -0.28
C LEU A 380 29.17 -3.40 0.09
N ALA A 381 30.47 -3.60 0.33
CA ALA A 381 31.40 -2.54 0.71
C ALA A 381 31.60 -1.58 -0.46
N GLU A 382 31.83 -2.09 -1.67
CA GLU A 382 31.92 -1.28 -2.88
C GLU A 382 30.64 -0.48 -3.09
N LEU A 383 29.46 -1.11 -2.97
CA LEU A 383 28.17 -0.42 -3.08
C LEU A 383 28.02 0.73 -2.08
N ALA A 384 28.48 0.54 -0.84
CA ALA A 384 28.42 1.55 0.21
C ALA A 384 29.27 2.80 -0.11
N HIS A 385 30.35 2.67 -0.89
CA HIS A 385 31.24 3.77 -1.25
C HIS A 385 30.86 4.48 -2.56
N GLN A 386 29.91 3.94 -3.33
CA GLN A 386 29.47 4.55 -4.59
C GLN A 386 28.74 5.88 -4.37
N ASP A 387 28.93 6.83 -5.29
CA ASP A 387 28.01 7.97 -5.42
C ASP A 387 26.70 7.50 -6.10
N PRO A 388 25.53 7.70 -5.48
CA PRO A 388 24.26 7.21 -6.04
C PRO A 388 23.92 7.76 -7.43
N GLN A 389 24.31 9.00 -7.73
CA GLN A 389 23.98 9.65 -9.00
C GLN A 389 24.85 9.10 -10.14
N ASP A 390 26.14 8.88 -9.88
CA ASP A 390 27.06 8.29 -10.84
C ASP A 390 26.82 6.79 -11.05
N LEU A 391 26.46 6.06 -9.99
CA LEU A 391 26.02 4.68 -10.10
C LEU A 391 24.75 4.57 -10.95
N TYR A 392 23.77 5.45 -10.73
CA TYR A 392 22.56 5.49 -11.56
C TYR A 392 22.87 5.75 -13.04
N ARG A 393 23.76 6.70 -13.36
CA ARG A 393 24.20 6.98 -14.74
C ARG A 393 24.88 5.76 -15.36
N THR A 394 25.73 5.06 -14.61
CA THR A 394 26.44 3.85 -15.05
C THR A 394 25.45 2.73 -15.38
N ILE A 395 24.50 2.45 -14.48
CA ILE A 395 23.44 1.45 -14.71
C ILE A 395 22.62 1.82 -15.95
N GLN A 396 22.22 3.09 -16.10
CA GLN A 396 21.44 3.55 -17.24
C GLN A 396 22.21 3.41 -18.57
N GLY A 397 23.51 3.73 -18.56
CA GLY A 397 24.38 3.58 -19.72
C GLY A 397 24.48 2.12 -20.18
N LYS A 398 24.77 1.19 -19.26
CA LYS A 398 24.88 -0.24 -19.59
C LYS A 398 23.56 -0.86 -20.01
N ALA A 399 22.45 -0.52 -19.34
CA ALA A 399 21.13 -1.02 -19.71
C ALA A 399 20.71 -0.63 -21.13
N ARG A 400 21.09 0.58 -21.58
CA ARG A 400 20.87 1.02 -22.98
C ARG A 400 21.71 0.23 -23.98
N LEU A 401 22.98 0.00 -23.66
CA LEU A 401 23.92 -0.71 -24.54
C LEU A 401 23.56 -2.19 -24.71
N LEU A 402 23.16 -2.84 -23.63
CA LEU A 402 22.87 -4.28 -23.61
C LEU A 402 21.45 -4.62 -24.12
N ARG A 403 20.64 -3.62 -24.50
CA ARG A 403 19.19 -3.78 -24.80
C ARG A 403 18.50 -4.68 -23.77
N THR A 404 18.94 -4.61 -22.51
CA THR A 404 18.44 -5.47 -21.44
C THR A 404 16.93 -5.27 -21.32
N ARG A 405 16.18 -6.38 -21.29
CA ARG A 405 14.74 -6.35 -21.00
C ARG A 405 14.42 -5.84 -19.60
N HIS A 406 15.42 -5.76 -18.73
CA HIS A 406 15.32 -5.33 -17.35
C HIS A 406 14.95 -3.84 -17.23
N ARG A 407 14.08 -3.56 -16.27
CA ARG A 407 13.61 -2.21 -15.97
C ARG A 407 14.74 -1.40 -15.33
N THR A 408 15.10 -0.25 -15.89
CA THR A 408 16.09 0.62 -15.27
C THR A 408 15.55 1.16 -13.94
N PRO A 409 16.28 1.02 -12.83
CA PRO A 409 15.86 1.54 -11.53
C PRO A 409 15.78 3.06 -11.60
N PHE A 410 14.93 3.69 -10.79
CA PHE A 410 14.85 5.15 -10.70
C PHE A 410 15.89 5.68 -9.69
N PRO A 411 16.30 6.96 -9.77
CA PRO A 411 17.40 7.50 -8.95
C PRO A 411 17.22 7.33 -7.43
N ALA A 412 15.98 7.48 -6.92
CA ALA A 412 15.71 7.32 -5.49
C ALA A 412 15.91 5.87 -5.00
N LEU A 413 15.72 4.87 -5.87
CA LEU A 413 15.97 3.48 -5.54
C LEU A 413 17.47 3.19 -5.40
N VAL A 414 18.29 3.76 -6.29
CA VAL A 414 19.76 3.63 -6.20
C VAL A 414 20.28 4.31 -4.92
N ARG A 415 19.75 5.49 -4.56
CA ARG A 415 20.05 6.12 -3.27
C ARG A 415 19.68 5.24 -2.08
N LEU A 416 18.52 4.58 -2.14
CA LEU A 416 18.10 3.62 -1.11
C LEU A 416 19.12 2.48 -0.98
N TRP A 417 19.55 1.87 -2.08
CA TRP A 417 20.51 0.77 -2.06
C TRP A 417 21.84 1.16 -1.45
N VAL A 418 22.43 2.29 -1.88
CA VAL A 418 23.70 2.78 -1.31
C VAL A 418 23.56 3.08 0.19
N ARG A 419 22.44 3.70 0.61
CA ARG A 419 22.20 3.98 2.03
C ARG A 419 22.03 2.71 2.87
N GLU A 420 21.33 1.72 2.36
CA GLU A 420 21.14 0.44 3.06
C GLU A 420 22.43 -0.39 3.09
N ALA A 421 23.29 -0.27 2.07
CA ALA A 421 24.62 -0.86 2.07
C ALA A 421 25.51 -0.20 3.15
N LYS A 422 25.53 1.14 3.25
CA LYS A 422 26.27 1.85 4.30
C LYS A 422 25.92 1.37 5.71
N LYS A 423 24.62 1.27 6.02
CA LYS A 423 24.12 0.78 7.32
C LYS A 423 24.50 -0.66 7.68
N ARG A 424 24.87 -1.47 6.69
CA ARG A 424 25.25 -2.88 6.88
C ARG A 424 26.76 -3.06 6.99
N VAL A 425 27.54 -2.06 6.55
CA VAL A 425 29.01 -2.04 6.61
C VAL A 425 29.50 -1.29 7.84
N GLU A 426 28.76 -0.27 8.29
CA GLU A 426 28.86 0.35 9.62
C GLU A 426 28.37 -0.59 10.73
#